data_AF-X1CLD9-F1
#
_entry.id   AF-X1CLD9-F1
#
_cell.length_a   1.000
_cell.length_b   1.000
_cell.length_c   1.000
_cell.angle_alpha   90.00
_cell.angle_beta   90.00
_cell.angle_gamma   90.00
#
_symmetry.space_group_name_H-M   'P 1'
#
loop_
_entity.id
_entity.type
_entity.pdbx_description
1 polymer ?
#
loop_
_entity_poly.entity_id
_entity_poly.type
_entity_poly.pdbx_seq_one_letter_code
_entity_poly.pdbx_strand_id
1 'polypeptide(L)'
;PKFMNFLNLITKNNFFVVIGNMDYYGGNRDAPVYQNLNLSMENYDNLIIGLTHGHQVSPRGDHSQLELISIEKSFNILISGHTHKEEIFLQNDILLLNPGSVTGAWSFIASGNPSFITLSIIEKTGEITLVLYQYDIRATKFKDIKSYFVFENNKIRHKY
;
A
#
# COMPACT_ATOMS: atom_id res chain seq x y z
N PRO A 1 -2.14 0.50 20.53
CA PRO A 1 -1.12 -0.58 20.60
C PRO A 1 0.31 0.00 20.52
N LYS A 2 1.34 -0.63 21.13
CA LYS A 2 2.71 -0.07 21.20
C LYS A 2 3.28 0.30 19.82
N PHE A 3 3.10 -0.56 18.82
CA PHE A 3 3.58 -0.32 17.45
C PHE A 3 2.88 0.89 16.79
N MET A 4 1.56 1.01 16.96
CA MET A 4 0.79 2.15 16.44
C MET A 4 1.22 3.47 17.09
N ASN A 5 1.54 3.47 18.39
CA ASN A 5 2.05 4.65 19.08
C ASN A 5 3.42 5.07 18.51
N PHE A 6 4.30 4.09 18.23
CA PHE A 6 5.57 4.36 17.57
C PHE A 6 5.37 4.98 16.19
N LEU A 7 4.49 4.41 15.35
CA LEU A 7 4.19 4.98 14.02
C LEU A 7 3.63 6.40 14.12
N ASN A 8 2.74 6.66 15.07
CA ASN A 8 2.18 7.99 15.30
C ASN A 8 3.25 9.00 15.72
N LEU A 9 4.23 8.61 16.53
CA LEU A 9 5.33 9.49 16.97
C LEU A 9 6.27 9.90 15.83
N ILE A 10 6.45 9.05 14.82
CA ILE A 10 7.32 9.35 13.67
C ILE A 10 6.54 9.98 12.51
N THR A 11 5.22 10.05 12.60
CA THR A 11 4.35 10.63 11.57
C THR A 11 4.27 12.14 11.75
N LYS A 12 4.51 12.89 10.66
CA LYS A 12 4.46 14.36 10.69
C LYS A 12 3.05 14.93 10.54
N ASN A 13 2.26 14.35 9.63
CA ASN A 13 0.98 14.93 9.21
C ASN A 13 -0.18 14.03 9.63
N ASN A 14 -0.39 12.93 8.90
CA ASN A 14 -1.58 12.10 9.04
C ASN A 14 -1.20 10.63 9.18
N PHE A 15 -1.82 9.96 10.14
CA PHE A 15 -1.67 8.52 10.36
C PHE A 15 -2.98 7.81 10.03
N PHE A 16 -2.94 6.93 9.03
CA PHE A 16 -4.11 6.21 8.51
C PHE A 16 -4.05 4.73 8.91
N VAL A 17 -5.20 4.17 9.28
CA VAL A 17 -5.32 2.80 9.76
C VAL A 17 -6.64 2.22 9.29
N VAL A 18 -6.60 0.98 8.80
CA VAL A 18 -7.80 0.21 8.43
C VAL A 18 -7.89 -1.05 9.27
N ILE A 19 -9.11 -1.57 9.44
CA ILE A 19 -9.33 -2.79 10.21
C ILE A 19 -8.85 -4.03 9.47
N GLY A 20 -7.94 -4.78 10.09
CA GLY A 20 -7.55 -6.12 9.69
C GLY A 20 -8.43 -7.21 10.29
N ASN A 21 -8.43 -8.39 9.67
CA ASN A 21 -9.23 -9.52 10.15
C ASN A 21 -8.76 -10.06 11.52
N MET A 22 -7.56 -9.68 11.98
CA MET A 22 -7.00 -10.05 13.28
C MET A 22 -7.04 -8.92 14.32
N ASP A 23 -7.64 -7.77 14.00
CA ASP A 23 -7.60 -6.57 14.83
C ASP A 23 -8.71 -6.48 15.89
N TYR A 24 -9.69 -7.39 15.83
CA TYR A 24 -10.91 -7.32 16.64
C TYR A 24 -10.64 -7.23 18.16
N TYR A 25 -9.65 -7.96 18.66
CA TYR A 25 -9.22 -7.93 20.05
C TYR A 25 -7.94 -7.11 20.27
N GLY A 26 -7.34 -6.58 19.19
CA GLY A 26 -6.05 -5.88 19.20
C GLY A 26 -6.13 -4.38 19.49
N GLY A 27 -7.32 -3.85 19.78
CA GLY A 27 -7.53 -2.42 20.05
C GLY A 27 -7.59 -1.56 18.80
N ASN A 28 -7.95 -2.13 17.64
CA ASN A 28 -8.14 -1.43 16.37
C ASN A 28 -9.51 -1.78 15.72
N ARG A 29 -10.49 -2.17 16.55
CA ARG A 29 -11.82 -2.64 16.09
C ARG A 29 -12.67 -1.53 15.46
N ASP A 30 -12.46 -0.29 15.85
CA ASP A 30 -13.24 0.85 15.34
C ASP A 30 -12.62 1.47 14.09
N ALA A 31 -11.50 0.94 13.59
CA ALA A 31 -10.92 1.39 12.33
C ALA A 31 -11.85 1.05 11.15
N PRO A 32 -11.95 1.94 10.15
CA PRO A 32 -12.80 1.69 8.99
C PRO A 32 -12.18 0.63 8.08
N VAL A 33 -13.02 0.02 7.23
CA VAL A 33 -12.58 -0.95 6.21
C VAL A 33 -11.75 -0.29 5.11
N TYR A 34 -12.08 0.97 4.81
CA TYR A 34 -11.42 1.79 3.80
C TYR A 34 -11.04 3.14 4.39
N GLN A 35 -9.86 3.62 4.07
CA GLN A 35 -9.48 5.03 4.20
C GLN A 35 -8.91 5.53 2.88
N ASN A 36 -8.84 6.84 2.72
CA ASN A 36 -8.14 7.42 1.60
C ASN A 36 -7.40 8.70 2.00
N LEU A 37 -6.39 9.01 1.20
CA LEU A 37 -5.69 10.28 1.21
C LEU A 37 -5.85 10.90 -0.17
N ASN A 38 -6.37 12.12 -0.19
CA ASN A 38 -6.54 12.90 -1.41
C ASN A 38 -5.40 13.94 -1.46
N LEU A 39 -4.57 13.87 -2.49
CA LEU A 39 -3.43 14.77 -2.71
C LEU A 39 -3.75 15.72 -3.86
N SER A 40 -3.74 17.02 -3.59
CA SER A 40 -3.87 18.06 -4.61
C SER A 40 -2.58 18.12 -5.43
N MET A 41 -2.68 17.94 -6.75
CA MET A 41 -1.55 18.04 -7.67
C MET A 41 -1.53 19.44 -8.32
N GLU A 42 -0.35 19.98 -8.66
CA GLU A 42 -0.30 21.35 -9.23
C GLU A 42 -0.81 21.40 -10.66
N ASN A 43 -0.47 20.41 -11.48
CA ASN A 43 -0.70 20.42 -12.93
C ASN A 43 -1.70 19.34 -13.38
N TYR A 44 -2.27 18.57 -12.45
CA TYR A 44 -3.10 17.41 -12.73
C TYR A 44 -4.30 17.36 -11.76
N ASP A 45 -5.25 16.47 -12.04
CA ASP A 45 -6.31 16.13 -11.09
C ASP A 45 -5.74 15.61 -9.76
N ASN A 46 -6.57 15.60 -8.72
CA ASN A 46 -6.15 15.07 -7.44
C ASN A 46 -5.78 13.58 -7.52
N LEU A 47 -4.64 13.23 -6.92
CA LEU A 47 -4.21 11.85 -6.79
C LEU A 47 -4.83 11.25 -5.52
N ILE A 48 -5.64 10.20 -5.69
CA ILE A 48 -6.34 9.54 -4.58
C ILE A 48 -5.67 8.22 -4.25
N ILE A 49 -5.18 8.11 -3.02
CA ILE A 49 -4.56 6.91 -2.47
C ILE A 49 -5.57 6.23 -1.54
N GLY A 50 -6.04 5.06 -1.92
CA GLY A 50 -6.89 4.20 -1.11
C GLY A 50 -6.09 3.26 -0.22
N LEU A 51 -6.62 2.98 0.97
CA LEU A 51 -6.10 1.99 1.90
C LEU A 51 -7.21 1.00 2.26
N THR A 52 -6.89 -0.29 2.27
CA THR A 52 -7.73 -1.34 2.84
C THR A 52 -6.89 -2.52 3.29
N HIS A 53 -7.42 -3.37 4.18
CA HIS A 53 -6.69 -4.57 4.59
C HIS A 53 -6.63 -5.62 3.48
N GLY A 54 -7.70 -5.78 2.69
CA GLY A 54 -7.76 -6.74 1.57
C GLY A 54 -8.25 -8.14 1.95
N HIS A 55 -8.71 -8.36 3.19
CA HIS A 55 -9.29 -9.66 3.59
C HIS A 55 -10.68 -9.91 2.98
N GLN A 56 -11.33 -8.84 2.53
CA GLN A 56 -12.61 -8.89 1.83
C GLN A 56 -12.48 -9.27 0.34
N VAL A 57 -11.26 -9.39 -0.18
CA VAL A 57 -10.99 -9.72 -1.60
C VAL A 57 -10.96 -11.24 -1.78
N SER A 58 -11.75 -11.73 -2.74
CA SER A 58 -11.84 -13.15 -3.08
C SER A 58 -11.83 -13.33 -4.61
N PRO A 59 -10.92 -14.16 -5.19
CA PRO A 59 -9.84 -14.88 -4.52
C PRO A 59 -8.85 -13.96 -3.80
N ARG A 60 -8.15 -14.48 -2.78
CA ARG A 60 -7.27 -13.68 -1.93
C ARG A 60 -6.14 -13.03 -2.74
N GLY A 61 -6.11 -11.70 -2.75
CA GLY A 61 -5.11 -10.92 -3.48
C GLY A 61 -5.34 -10.85 -4.99
N ASP A 62 -6.56 -11.17 -5.46
CA ASP A 62 -6.92 -11.06 -6.88
C ASP A 62 -6.83 -9.62 -7.38
N HIS A 63 -6.00 -9.39 -8.41
CA HIS A 63 -5.74 -8.05 -8.95
C HIS A 63 -6.97 -7.44 -9.63
N SER A 64 -7.80 -8.25 -10.30
CA SER A 64 -9.01 -7.74 -10.96
C SER A 64 -10.04 -7.25 -9.94
N GLN A 65 -10.19 -7.95 -8.81
CA GLN A 65 -11.05 -7.52 -7.72
C GLN A 65 -10.52 -6.25 -7.01
N LEU A 66 -9.20 -6.15 -6.84
CA LEU A 66 -8.56 -4.94 -6.30
C LEU A 66 -8.71 -3.74 -7.25
N GLU A 67 -8.58 -3.97 -8.56
CA GLU A 67 -8.85 -2.98 -9.61
C GLU A 67 -10.30 -2.49 -9.55
N LEU A 68 -11.28 -3.41 -9.47
CA LEU A 68 -12.70 -3.06 -9.35
C LEU A 68 -12.98 -2.19 -8.12
N ILE A 69 -12.43 -2.55 -6.94
CA ILE A 69 -12.54 -1.72 -5.74
C ILE A 69 -11.97 -0.32 -5.97
N SER A 70 -10.86 -0.23 -6.71
CA SER A 70 -10.18 1.03 -6.99
C SER A 70 -11.01 1.89 -7.94
N ILE A 71 -11.60 1.30 -8.98
CA ILE A 71 -12.51 2.00 -9.90
C ILE A 71 -13.76 2.51 -9.15
N GLU A 72 -14.42 1.64 -8.39
CA GLU A 72 -15.64 1.99 -7.63
C GLU A 72 -15.41 3.13 -6.64
N LYS A 73 -14.20 3.24 -6.09
CA LYS A 73 -13.83 4.27 -5.10
C LYS A 73 -12.98 5.40 -5.68
N SER A 74 -12.75 5.40 -6.99
CA SER A 74 -11.91 6.38 -7.70
C SER A 74 -10.49 6.49 -7.12
N PHE A 75 -9.88 5.37 -6.75
CA PHE A 75 -8.50 5.31 -6.29
C PHE A 75 -7.55 5.16 -7.47
N ASN A 76 -6.50 5.99 -7.51
CA ASN A 76 -5.40 5.85 -8.47
C ASN A 76 -4.33 4.87 -7.94
N ILE A 77 -4.12 4.88 -6.62
CA ILE A 77 -3.23 3.95 -5.92
C ILE A 77 -4.06 3.23 -4.87
N LEU A 78 -4.04 1.89 -4.85
CA LEU A 78 -4.66 1.10 -3.80
C LEU A 78 -3.60 0.35 -3.01
N ILE A 79 -3.51 0.65 -1.71
CA ILE A 79 -2.68 -0.07 -0.76
C ILE A 79 -3.56 -1.15 -0.10
N SER A 80 -3.15 -2.41 -0.27
CA SER A 80 -3.79 -3.58 0.32
C SER A 80 -2.77 -4.42 1.09
N GLY A 81 -3.23 -5.28 1.99
CA GLY A 81 -2.39 -6.17 2.77
C GLY A 81 -2.89 -7.61 2.69
N HIS A 82 -3.13 -8.22 3.85
CA HIS A 82 -3.70 -9.56 4.04
C HIS A 82 -2.85 -10.72 3.50
N THR A 83 -2.39 -10.74 2.25
CA THR A 83 -1.63 -11.85 1.64
C THR A 83 -0.27 -12.08 2.32
N HIS A 84 0.30 -11.02 2.88
CA HIS A 84 1.70 -10.89 3.33
C HIS A 84 2.73 -11.02 2.20
N LYS A 85 2.30 -11.07 0.94
CA LYS A 85 3.17 -11.12 -0.23
C LYS A 85 3.35 -9.69 -0.74
N GLU A 86 4.54 -9.14 -0.51
CA GLU A 86 4.90 -7.83 -0.99
C GLU A 86 4.89 -7.75 -2.51
N GLU A 87 4.33 -6.66 -3.06
CA GLU A 87 4.14 -6.50 -4.49
C GLU A 87 3.92 -5.03 -4.86
N ILE A 88 4.48 -4.62 -5.99
CA ILE A 88 4.19 -3.37 -6.68
C ILE A 88 3.68 -3.77 -8.06
N PHE A 89 2.42 -3.49 -8.35
CA PHE A 89 1.79 -3.94 -9.59
C PHE A 89 0.94 -2.84 -10.21
N LEU A 90 1.15 -2.56 -11.50
CA LEU A 90 0.35 -1.60 -12.25
C LEU A 90 -0.68 -2.36 -13.10
N GLN A 91 -1.96 -2.21 -12.75
CA GLN A 91 -3.09 -2.85 -13.41
C GLN A 91 -3.95 -1.76 -14.06
N ASN A 92 -4.00 -1.72 -15.39
CA ASN A 92 -4.85 -0.79 -16.16
C ASN A 92 -4.84 0.66 -15.63
N ASP A 93 -3.65 1.21 -15.41
CA ASP A 93 -3.42 2.59 -14.95
C ASP A 93 -3.63 2.83 -13.44
N ILE A 94 -3.98 1.78 -12.69
CA ILE A 94 -4.14 1.78 -11.23
C ILE A 94 -2.95 1.06 -10.59
N LEU A 95 -2.33 1.72 -9.63
CA LEU A 95 -1.17 1.16 -8.93
C LEU A 95 -1.62 0.41 -7.69
N LEU A 96 -1.53 -0.93 -7.76
CA LEU A 96 -1.84 -1.85 -6.67
C LEU A 96 -0.56 -2.11 -5.86
N LEU A 97 -0.59 -1.77 -4.58
CA LEU A 97 0.53 -1.91 -3.67
C LEU A 97 0.19 -2.89 -2.55
N ASN A 98 1.10 -3.83 -2.31
CA ASN A 98 1.08 -4.66 -1.11
C ASN A 98 2.45 -4.52 -0.42
N PRO A 99 2.52 -3.93 0.78
CA PRO A 99 3.80 -3.78 1.48
C PRO A 99 4.29 -5.09 2.10
N GLY A 100 3.48 -6.16 2.07
CA GLY A 100 3.75 -7.42 2.76
C GLY A 100 3.55 -7.32 4.26
N SER A 101 4.39 -7.99 5.05
CA SER A 101 4.33 -7.97 6.52
C SER A 101 5.58 -7.33 7.09
N VAL A 102 5.44 -6.22 7.81
CA VAL A 102 6.60 -5.51 8.43
C VAL A 102 7.36 -6.34 9.46
N THR A 103 6.74 -7.39 10.01
CA THR A 103 7.37 -8.31 10.97
C THR A 103 7.74 -9.66 10.37
N GLY A 104 7.40 -9.92 9.10
CA GLY A 104 7.55 -11.24 8.51
C GLY A 104 6.58 -12.28 9.09
N ALA A 105 5.42 -11.84 9.61
CA ALA A 105 4.44 -12.75 10.19
C ALA A 105 4.01 -13.80 9.16
N TRP A 106 3.78 -15.03 9.64
CA TRP A 106 3.43 -16.14 8.76
C TRP A 106 2.07 -15.93 8.06
N SER A 107 1.99 -16.37 6.81
CA SER A 107 0.77 -16.48 6.00
C SER A 107 0.95 -17.64 5.01
N PHE A 108 -0.16 -18.22 4.55
CA PHE A 108 -0.16 -19.35 3.62
C PHE A 108 0.55 -19.09 2.27
N ILE A 109 0.74 -17.83 1.89
CA ILE A 109 1.19 -17.44 0.54
C ILE A 109 2.62 -16.84 0.57
N ALA A 110 3.05 -16.29 1.70
CA ALA A 110 4.23 -15.41 1.77
C ALA A 110 5.49 -16.13 2.25
N SER A 111 6.65 -15.52 1.96
CA SER A 111 7.98 -16.02 2.34
C SER A 111 8.28 -15.92 3.85
N GLY A 112 7.52 -15.09 4.58
CA GLY A 112 7.79 -14.76 5.98
C GLY A 112 8.91 -13.73 6.17
N ASN A 113 9.39 -13.10 5.10
CA ASN A 113 10.38 -12.03 5.20
C ASN A 113 9.70 -10.70 5.58
N PRO A 114 10.27 -9.92 6.52
CA PRO A 114 9.83 -8.57 6.82
C PRO A 114 9.94 -7.65 5.61
N SER A 115 8.90 -6.87 5.35
CA SER A 115 8.88 -5.93 4.23
C SER A 115 8.02 -4.70 4.49
N PHE A 116 8.34 -3.60 3.82
CA PHE A 116 7.52 -2.40 3.75
C PHE A 116 7.85 -1.60 2.49
N ILE A 117 6.98 -0.65 2.14
CA ILE A 117 7.14 0.21 0.97
C ILE A 117 7.23 1.68 1.41
N THR A 118 8.15 2.43 0.82
CA THR A 118 8.07 3.90 0.82
C THR A 118 7.54 4.38 -0.52
N LEU A 119 6.59 5.32 -0.47
CA LEU A 119 5.98 5.99 -1.61
C LEU A 119 6.34 7.48 -1.53
N SER A 120 7.04 7.98 -2.55
CA SER A 120 7.41 9.39 -2.69
C SER A 120 6.73 9.96 -3.92
N ILE A 121 6.04 11.09 -3.77
CA ILE A 121 5.25 11.74 -4.82
C ILE A 121 5.72 13.19 -4.94
N ILE A 122 6.01 13.63 -6.16
CA ILE A 122 6.33 15.02 -6.46
C ILE A 122 5.08 15.68 -7.05
N GLU A 123 4.36 16.47 -6.24
CA GLU A 123 3.06 17.09 -6.59
C GLU A 123 3.10 17.92 -7.88
N LYS A 124 4.23 18.56 -8.15
CA LYS A 124 4.43 19.39 -9.34
C LYS A 124 4.51 18.58 -10.64
N THR A 125 5.21 17.45 -10.62
CA THR A 125 5.52 16.67 -11.82
C THR A 125 4.71 15.39 -11.95
N GLY A 126 3.99 14.99 -10.90
CA GLY A 126 3.30 13.70 -10.86
C GLY A 126 4.25 12.51 -10.72
N GLU A 127 5.55 12.74 -10.51
CA GLU A 127 6.51 11.65 -10.39
C GLU A 127 6.27 10.84 -9.11
N ILE A 128 6.20 9.52 -9.28
CA ILE A 128 6.00 8.56 -8.21
C ILE A 128 7.23 7.66 -8.14
N THR A 129 7.91 7.66 -6.99
CA THR A 129 9.00 6.72 -6.71
C THR A 129 8.58 5.79 -5.59
N LEU A 130 8.68 4.48 -5.84
CA LEU A 130 8.43 3.44 -4.88
C LEU A 130 9.72 2.70 -4.55
N VAL A 131 9.94 2.44 -3.27
CA VAL A 131 11.00 1.55 -2.81
C VAL A 131 10.39 0.47 -1.94
N LEU A 132 10.41 -0.77 -2.42
CA LEU A 132 10.06 -1.95 -1.65
C LEU A 132 11.31 -2.43 -0.91
N TYR A 133 11.26 -2.38 0.40
CA TYR A 133 12.30 -2.89 1.28
C TYR A 133 11.91 -4.28 1.77
N GLN A 134 12.84 -5.23 1.66
CA GLN A 134 12.69 -6.58 2.16
C GLN A 134 13.94 -7.00 2.94
N TYR A 135 13.72 -7.61 4.11
CA TYR A 135 14.76 -8.29 4.86
C TYR A 135 14.64 -9.80 4.69
N ASP A 136 15.61 -10.40 3.99
CA ASP A 136 15.71 -11.85 3.84
C ASP A 136 16.27 -12.45 5.13
N ILE A 137 15.39 -13.02 5.96
CA ILE A 137 15.78 -13.55 7.29
C ILE A 137 16.80 -14.69 7.13
N ARG A 138 16.67 -15.52 6.09
CA ARG A 138 17.53 -16.69 5.89
C ARG A 138 18.91 -16.29 5.41
N ALA A 139 18.97 -15.34 4.47
CA ALA A 139 20.24 -14.85 3.96
C ALA A 139 20.86 -13.75 4.84
N THR A 140 20.12 -13.23 5.83
CA THR A 140 20.48 -12.05 6.64
C THR A 140 20.80 -10.82 5.78
N LYS A 141 20.10 -10.67 4.66
CA LYS A 141 20.38 -9.65 3.65
C LYS A 141 19.21 -8.71 3.47
N PHE A 142 19.53 -7.44 3.34
CA PHE A 142 18.57 -6.41 2.95
C PHE A 142 18.52 -6.28 1.43
N LYS A 143 17.32 -6.10 0.89
CA LYS A 143 17.06 -5.87 -0.52
C LYS A 143 16.14 -4.65 -0.64
N ASP A 144 16.47 -3.74 -1.55
CA ASP A 144 15.59 -2.66 -1.97
C ASP A 144 15.30 -2.78 -3.47
N ILE A 145 14.03 -2.71 -3.82
CA ILE A 145 13.55 -2.76 -5.21
C ILE A 145 12.90 -1.42 -5.51
N LYS A 146 13.44 -0.71 -6.49
CA LYS A 146 12.95 0.62 -6.89
C LYS A 146 12.06 0.50 -8.11
N SER A 147 10.93 1.19 -8.08
CA SER A 147 10.00 1.29 -9.20
C SER A 147 9.60 2.74 -9.40
N TYR A 148 9.47 3.14 -10.67
CA TYR A 148 9.27 4.53 -11.05
C TYR A 148 8.05 4.65 -11.93
N PHE A 149 7.16 5.55 -11.54
CA PHE A 149 5.92 5.82 -12.24
C PHE A 149 5.72 7.33 -12.39
N VAL A 150 4.77 7.70 -13.24
CA VAL A 150 4.28 9.06 -13.37
C VAL A 150 2.76 9.03 -13.35
N PHE A 151 2.17 9.97 -12.61
CA PHE A 151 0.75 10.25 -12.63
C PHE A 151 0.48 11.45 -13.52
N GLU A 152 -0.30 11.24 -14.58
CA GLU A 152 -0.67 12.27 -15.55
C GLU A 152 -2.04 11.93 -16.13
N ASN A 153 -2.89 12.94 -16.32
CA ASN A 153 -4.24 12.79 -16.91
C ASN A 153 -5.06 11.67 -16.23
N ASN A 154 -5.05 11.66 -14.89
CA ASN A 154 -5.74 10.68 -14.04
C ASN A 154 -5.28 9.23 -14.22
N LYS A 155 -4.07 9.00 -14.74
CA LYS A 155 -3.54 7.66 -15.05
C LYS A 155 -2.11 7.51 -14.55
N ILE A 156 -1.79 6.32 -14.05
CA ILE A 156 -0.42 5.98 -13.66
C ILE A 156 0.25 5.18 -14.77
N ARG A 157 1.48 5.56 -15.13
CA ARG A 157 2.30 4.91 -16.15
C ARG A 157 3.69 4.60 -15.62
N HIS A 158 4.33 3.57 -16.17
CA HIS A 158 5.77 3.37 -15.96
C HIS A 158 6.55 4.56 -16.52
N LYS A 159 7.53 5.04 -15.75
CA LYS A 159 8.42 6.13 -16.19
C LYS A 159 9.60 5.62 -17.03
N TYR A 160 10.01 4.37 -16.83
CA TYR A 160 11.11 3.69 -17.52
C TYR A 160 10.72 2.28 -17.91
#